data_AF-A0A075FW86-F1
#
_entry.id   AF-A0A075FW86-F1
#
_cell.length_a   1.000
_cell.length_b   1.000
_cell.length_c   1.000
_cell.angle_alpha   90.00
_cell.angle_beta   90.00
_cell.angle_gamma   90.00
#
_symmetry.space_group_name_H-M   'P 1'
#
loop_
_entity.id
_entity.type
_entity.pdbx_description
1 polymer ?
#
loop_
_entity_poly.entity_id
_entity_poly.type
_entity_poly.pdbx_seq_one_letter_code
_entity_poly.pdbx_strand_id
1 'polypeptide(L)' 'MAVGTTEMAILIGIAVLFFGAKKIPELARSLGLAKGEYEMAVSEVRNPSEAERDMDRGGVSEEASSESE' A
#
# COMPACT_ATOMS: atom_id res chain seq x y z
N MET A 1 7.23 -3.61 35.11
CA MET A 1 8.27 -4.48 34.55
C MET A 1 7.97 -4.62 33.06
N ALA A 2 8.91 -4.27 32.19
CA ALA A 2 8.74 -4.45 30.75
C ALA A 2 8.88 -5.95 30.42
N VAL A 3 8.27 -6.38 29.32
CA VAL A 3 8.44 -7.75 28.84
C VAL A 3 9.90 -7.93 28.43
N GLY A 4 10.58 -8.88 29.07
CA GLY A 4 11.98 -9.16 28.79
C GLY A 4 12.16 -9.93 27.49
N THR A 5 13.42 -10.07 27.08
CA THR A 5 13.80 -10.80 25.87
C THR A 5 13.40 -12.27 25.94
N THR A 6 13.48 -12.88 27.12
CA THR A 6 13.08 -14.28 27.36
C THR A 6 11.57 -14.46 27.22
N GLU A 7 10.77 -13.59 27.82
CA GLU A 7 9.30 -13.65 27.71
C GLU A 7 8.85 -13.43 26.26
N MET A 8 9.51 -12.54 25.52
CA MET A 8 9.28 -12.36 24.08
C MET A 8 9.61 -13.61 23.26
N ALA A 9 10.74 -14.27 23.54
CA ALA A 9 11.10 -15.51 22.86
C ALA A 9 10.06 -16.62 23.09
N ILE A 10 9.56 -16.75 24.32
CA ILE A 10 8.52 -17.73 24.67
C ILE A 10 7.22 -17.43 23.91
N LEU A 11 6.79 -16.17 23.90
CA LEU A 11 5.55 -15.77 23.20
C LEU A 11 5.64 -15.98 21.69
N ILE A 12 6.78 -15.64 21.08
CA ILE A 12 7.04 -15.93 19.66
C ILE A 12 7.03 -17.44 19.42
N GLY A 13 7.65 -18.22 20.30
CA GLY A 13 7.65 -19.68 20.22
C GLY A 13 6.23 -20.26 20.25
N ILE A 14 5.38 -19.79 21.17
CA ILE A 14 3.98 -20.20 21.26
C ILE A 14 3.21 -19.80 20.00
N ALA A 15 3.38 -18.57 19.51
CA ALA A 15 2.75 -18.12 18.28
C ALA A 15 3.16 -19.00 17.08
N VAL A 16 4.44 -19.35 16.96
CA VAL A 16 4.93 -20.26 15.91
C VAL A 16 4.36 -21.68 16.07
N LEU A 17 4.11 -22.17 17.28
CA LEU A 17 3.46 -23.48 17.48
C LEU A 17 2.00 -23.48 17.01
N PHE A 18 1.24 -22.42 17.30
CA PHE A 18 -0.17 -22.31 16.90
C PHE A 18 -0.35 -22.00 15.41
N PHE A 19 0.40 -21.03 14.89
CA PHE A 19 0.26 -20.57 13.52
C PHE A 19 1.17 -21.33 12.54
N GLY A 20 2.25 -21.93 13.01
CA GLY A 20 3.27 -22.56 12.17
C GLY A 20 4.31 -21.56 11.65
N ALA A 21 5.57 -21.99 11.57
CA ALA A 21 6.69 -21.15 11.15
C ALA A 21 6.55 -20.57 9.73
N LYS A 22 5.75 -21.21 8.87
CA LYS A 22 5.50 -20.76 7.49
C LYS A 22 4.42 -19.69 7.39
N LYS A 23 3.47 -19.61 8.33
CA LYS A 23 2.32 -18.69 8.21
C LYS A 23 2.69 -17.24 8.48
N ILE A 24 3.62 -16.97 9.39
CA ILE A 24 4.04 -15.59 9.65
C ILE A 24 4.72 -14.96 8.42
N PRO A 25 5.70 -15.61 7.74
CA PRO A 25 6.28 -15.07 6.50
C PRO A 25 5.27 -14.95 5.35
N GLU A 26 4.36 -15.92 5.21
CA GLU A 26 3.33 -15.92 4.18
C GLU A 26 2.37 -14.74 4.35
N LEU A 27 1.89 -14.51 5.58
CA LEU A 27 1.04 -13.37 5.91
C LEU A 27 1.78 -12.05 5.69
N ALA A 28 3.02 -11.91 6.17
CA ALA A 28 3.82 -10.71 5.96
C ALA A 28 4.01 -10.37 4.47
N ARG A 29 4.26 -11.39 3.63
CA ARG A 29 4.39 -11.21 2.19
C ARG A 29 3.07 -10.78 1.55
N SER A 30 1.96 -11.45 1.87
CA SER A 30 0.64 -11.11 1.32
C SER A 30 0.19 -9.71 1.73
N LEU A 31 0.38 -9.34 3.00
CA LEU A 31 0.05 -8.03 3.53
C LEU A 31 0.96 -6.94 2.95
N GLY A 32 2.25 -7.24 2.75
CA GLY A 32 3.18 -6.32 2.11
C GLY A 32 2.81 -6.01 0.65
N LEU A 33 2.41 -7.03 -0.12
CA LEU A 33 1.92 -6.86 -1.48
C LEU A 33 0.63 -6.02 -1.49
N ALA A 34 -0.35 -6.38 -0.66
CA ALA A 34 -1.62 -5.65 -0.58
C ALA A 34 -1.41 -4.17 -0.16
N LYS A 35 -0.52 -3.91 0.80
CA LYS A 35 -0.15 -2.53 1.19
C LYS A 35 0.51 -1.78 0.03
N GLY A 36 1.40 -2.42 -0.72
CA GLY A 36 2.07 -1.81 -1.86
C GLY A 36 1.10 -1.42 -2.98
N GLU A 37 0.20 -2.34 -3.36
CA GLU A 37 -0.85 -2.06 -4.34
C GLU A 37 -1.81 -0.96 -3.87
N TYR A 38 -2.18 -0.99 -2.58
CA TYR A 38 -3.00 0.07 -1.98
C TYR A 38 -2.32 1.44 -2.05
N GLU A 39 -1.04 1.53 -1.69
CA GLU A 39 -0.28 2.79 -1.76
C GLU A 39 -0.16 3.32 -3.19
N MET A 40 0.06 2.44 -4.16
CA MET A 40 0.09 2.83 -5.58
C MET A 40 -1.28 3.38 -6.03
N ALA A 41 -2.36 2.65 -5.77
CA ALA A 41 -3.71 3.10 -6.13
C ALA A 41 -4.10 4.42 -5.45
N VAL A 42 -3.78 4.59 -4.17
CA VAL A 42 -4.03 5.86 -3.45
C VAL A 42 -3.19 7.00 -4.05
N SER A 43 -1.95 6.73 -4.48
CA SER A 43 -1.08 7.74 -5.07
C SER A 43 -1.57 8.21 -6.44
N GLU A 44 -2.11 7.30 -7.25
CA GLU A 44 -2.71 7.55 -8.56
C GLU A 44 -3.97 8.42 -8.43
N VAL A 45 -4.86 8.09 -7.48
CA VAL A 45 -6.04 8.92 -7.18
C VAL A 45 -5.65 10.32 -6.68
N ARG A 46 -4.58 10.43 -5.89
CA ARG A 46 -4.14 11.71 -5.34
C ARG A 46 -3.45 12.59 -6.38
N ASN A 47 -2.74 11.99 -7.33
CA ASN A 47 -2.03 12.69 -8.40
C ASN A 47 -2.40 12.06 -9.74
N PRO A 48 -3.62 12.32 -10.24
CA PRO A 48 -4.05 11.82 -11.54
C PRO A 48 -3.11 12.36 -12.62
N SER A 49 -2.86 11.53 -13.62
CA SER A 49 -2.06 11.91 -14.79
C SER A 49 -2.69 13.09 -15.54
N GLU A 50 -1.90 13.82 -16.33
CA GLU A 50 -2.44 14.92 -17.14
C GLU A 50 -3.51 14.45 -18.12
N ALA A 51 -3.35 13.24 -18.67
CA ALA A 51 -4.38 12.62 -19.52
C ALA A 51 -5.70 12.40 -18.78
N GLU A 52 -5.67 11.96 -17.51
CA GLU A 52 -6.89 11.81 -16.70
C GLU A 52 -7.51 13.17 -16.36
N ARG A 53 -6.68 14.18 -16.06
CA ARG A 53 -7.14 15.55 -15.80
C ARG A 53 -7.76 16.19 -17.04
N ASP A 54 -7.23 15.90 -18.22
CA ASP A 54 -7.77 16.36 -19.50
C ASP A 54 -9.08 15.65 -19.85
N MET A 55 -9.20 14.36 -19.54
CA MET A 55 -10.46 13.62 -19.66
C MET A 55 -11.56 14.20 -18.75
N ASP A 56 -11.22 14.57 -17.51
CA ASP A 56 -12.14 15.27 -16.59
C ASP A 56 -12.58 16.65 -17.13
N ARG A 57 -11.72 17.31 -17.93
CA ARG A 57 -12.02 18.59 -18.61
C ARG A 57 -12.76 18.41 -19.95
N GLY A 58 -13.22 17.21 -20.28
CA GLY A 58 -13.93 16.91 -21.53
C GLY A 58 -13.02 16.57 -22.71
N GLY A 59 -11.79 16.12 -22.44
CA GLY A 59 -10.81 15.72 -23.47
C GLY A 59 -10.05 16.88 -24.10
N VAL A 60 -10.07 18.06 -23.48
CA VAL A 60 -9.35 19.26 -23.97
C VAL A 60 -8.18 19.56 -23.03
N SER A 61 -6.97 19.56 -23.60
CA SER A 61 -5.77 19.92 -22.85
C SER A 61 -5.77 21.40 -22.49
N GLU A 62 -5.17 21.72 -21.34
CA GLU A 62 -5.12 23.10 -20.82
C GLU A 62 -4.42 24.05 -21.80
N GLU A 63 -3.40 23.55 -22.49
CA GLU A 63 -2.67 24.25 -23.57
C GLU A 63 -3.61 24.65 -24.71
N ALA A 64 -4.47 23.74 -25.18
CA ALA A 64 -5.41 23.99 -26.28
C ALA A 64 -6.51 24.99 -25.92
N SER A 65 -6.96 25.02 -24.65
CA SER A 65 -7.89 26.05 -24.18
C SER A 65 -7.26 27.45 -24.11
N SER A 66 -5.97 27.54 -23.75
CA SER A 66 -5.28 28.82 -23.63
C SER A 66 -4.89 29.46 -24.97
N GLU A 67 -4.80 28.68 -26.05
CA GLU A 67 -4.54 29.18 -27.42
C GLU A 67 -5.79 29.71 -28.13
N SER A 68 -6.99 29.49 -27.58
CA SER A 68 -8.26 29.89 -28.20
C SER A 68 -8.91 31.14 -27.58
N GLU A 69 -8.28 31.74 -26.56
CA GLU A 69 -8.54 33.10 -26.04
C GLU A 69 -7.56 34.13 -26.62
#